data_AF-A0A8J8F9E4-F1
#
_entry.id   AF-A0A8J8F9E4-F1
#
_cell.length_a   1.000
_cell.length_b   1.000
_cell.length_c   1.000
_cell.angle_alpha   90.00
_cell.angle_beta   90.00
_cell.angle_gamma   90.00
#
_symmetry.space_group_name_H-M   'P 1'
#
loop_
_entity.id
_entity.type
_entity.pdbx_description
1 polymer ?
#
loop_
_entity_poly.entity_id
_entity_poly.type
_entity_poly.pdbx_seq_one_letter_code
_entity_poly.pdbx_strand_id
1 'polypeptide(L)'
;MDKERLPRWGWLLVGLFVMSVLAQLLNQLVLFPAGLPEAYQSITVITLMSPVLIYVGVWYDEDRQHYWERSRERIVADVAFVLAGAALGSSVALVAIVEFGLPQLAQDLAAMAVGFMLSWGLFWWRNPEVYRSLE
;
A
#
# COMPACT_ATOMS: atom_id res chain seq x y z
N MET A 1 -7.97 5.28 17.88
CA MET A 1 -8.38 6.43 17.05
C MET A 1 -9.88 6.33 16.89
N ASP A 2 -10.58 7.44 17.02
CA ASP A 2 -12.04 7.46 17.12
C ASP A 2 -12.67 7.38 15.72
N LYS A 3 -13.36 6.27 15.40
CA LYS A 3 -13.93 6.03 14.06
C LYS A 3 -14.99 7.05 13.69
N GLU A 4 -15.62 7.65 14.69
CA GLU A 4 -16.74 8.58 14.53
C GLU A 4 -16.27 10.01 14.22
N ARG A 5 -14.98 10.33 14.41
CA ARG A 5 -14.48 11.70 14.17
C ARG A 5 -14.50 12.14 12.71
N LEU A 6 -14.37 11.20 11.77
CA LEU A 6 -14.34 11.47 10.34
C LEU A 6 -15.07 10.35 9.59
N PRO A 7 -15.65 10.61 8.41
CA PRO A 7 -16.12 9.55 7.52
C PRO A 7 -14.93 8.74 6.96
N ARG A 8 -15.19 7.54 6.45
CA ARG A 8 -14.17 6.64 5.84
C ARG A 8 -13.21 7.35 4.89
N TRP A 9 -13.76 8.18 4.01
CA TRP A 9 -12.97 8.97 3.06
C TRP A 9 -12.05 9.99 3.74
N GLY A 10 -12.45 10.56 4.88
CA GLY A 10 -11.62 11.49 5.64
C GLY A 10 -10.34 10.83 6.17
N TRP A 11 -10.46 9.64 6.77
CA TRP A 11 -9.28 8.90 7.23
C TRP A 11 -8.43 8.35 6.08
N LEU A 12 -9.04 7.95 4.97
CA LEU A 12 -8.30 7.60 3.75
C LEU A 12 -7.46 8.78 3.28
N LEU A 13 -8.05 9.97 3.16
CA LEU A 13 -7.34 11.17 2.71
C LEU A 13 -6.21 11.54 3.67
N VAL A 14 -6.46 11.52 4.98
CA VAL A 14 -5.42 11.79 5.99
C VAL A 14 -4.28 10.78 5.89
N GLY A 15 -4.60 9.48 5.80
CA GLY A 15 -3.59 8.44 5.69
C GLY A 15 -2.77 8.55 4.41
N LEU A 16 -3.43 8.78 3.27
CA LEU A 16 -2.78 8.95 1.97
C LEU A 16 -1.89 10.21 1.95
N PHE A 17 -2.35 11.30 2.57
CA PHE A 17 -1.57 12.52 2.71
C PHE A 17 -0.33 12.32 3.58
N VAL A 18 -0.47 11.67 4.74
CA VAL A 18 0.67 11.36 5.61
C VAL A 18 1.67 10.47 4.87
N MET A 19 1.20 9.44 4.17
CA MET A 19 2.08 8.55 3.40
C MET A 19 2.72 9.22 2.20
N SER A 20 2.05 10.18 1.55
CA SER A 20 2.67 10.94 0.46
C SER A 20 3.81 11.83 0.97
N VAL A 21 3.62 12.51 2.11
CA VAL A 21 4.68 13.29 2.75
C VAL A 21 5.85 12.40 3.15
N LEU A 22 5.59 11.24 3.76
CA LEU A 22 6.63 10.28 4.13
C LEU A 22 7.36 9.72 2.90
N ALA A 23 6.64 9.41 1.83
CA ALA A 23 7.24 8.94 0.59
C ALA A 23 8.16 10.01 -0.02
N GLN A 24 7.71 11.26 -0.07
CA GLN A 24 8.52 12.39 -0.52
C GLN A 24 9.79 12.56 0.33
N LEU A 25 9.66 12.47 1.66
CA LEU A 25 10.82 12.56 2.56
C LEU A 25 11.80 11.41 2.33
N LEU A 26 11.33 10.17 2.17
CA LEU A 26 12.19 9.02 1.86
C LEU A 26 12.84 9.16 0.49
N ASN A 27 12.10 9.63 -0.51
CA ASN A 27 12.63 9.90 -1.84
C ASN A 27 13.76 10.91 -1.79
N GLN A 28 13.57 12.02 -1.07
CA GLN A 28 14.55 13.11 -0.98
C GLN A 28 15.75 12.80 -0.09
N LEU A 29 15.54 12.09 1.02
CA LEU A 29 16.59 11.84 2.02
C LEU A 29 17.35 10.53 1.79
N VAL A 30 16.77 9.58 1.06
CA VAL A 30 17.34 8.23 0.88
C VAL A 30 17.58 7.91 -0.58
N LEU A 31 16.54 7.96 -1.43
CA LEU A 31 16.63 7.46 -2.81
C LEU A 31 17.40 8.42 -3.74
N PHE A 32 17.18 9.74 -3.61
CA PHE A 32 17.88 10.74 -4.40
C PHE A 32 19.38 10.78 -4.07
N PRO A 33 19.83 10.81 -2.79
CA PRO A 33 21.24 10.70 -2.43
C PRO A 33 21.88 9.36 -2.87
N ALA A 34 21.10 8.30 -3.00
CA ALA A 34 21.57 7.00 -3.49
C ALA A 34 21.72 6.93 -5.03
N GLY A 35 21.34 7.98 -5.77
CA GLY A 35 21.47 8.05 -7.23
C GLY A 35 20.43 7.21 -8.00
N LEU A 36 19.29 6.91 -7.39
CA LEU A 36 18.25 6.10 -8.03
C LEU A 36 17.41 6.92 -9.02
N PRO A 37 17.03 6.36 -10.18
CA PRO A 37 16.21 7.05 -11.18
C PRO A 37 14.84 7.48 -10.64
N GLU A 38 14.29 8.57 -11.20
CA GLU A 38 12.99 9.13 -10.77
C GLU A 38 11.83 8.13 -10.88
N ALA A 39 11.88 7.19 -11.83
CA ALA A 39 10.87 6.15 -11.98
C ALA A 39 10.71 5.27 -10.72
N TYR A 40 11.75 5.16 -9.88
CA TYR A 40 11.69 4.41 -8.61
C TYR A 40 11.02 5.21 -7.48
N GLN A 41 10.89 6.54 -7.61
CA GLN A 41 10.21 7.36 -6.62
C GLN A 41 8.70 7.03 -6.55
N SER A 42 8.09 6.71 -7.71
CA SER A 42 6.70 6.25 -7.79
C SER A 42 6.50 4.94 -7.00
N ILE A 43 7.46 4.03 -7.03
CA ILE A 43 7.40 2.75 -6.29
C ILE A 43 7.29 2.99 -4.79
N THR A 44 8.04 3.95 -4.24
CA THR A 44 7.99 4.29 -2.81
C THR A 44 6.63 4.85 -2.42
N VAL A 45 6.03 5.71 -3.27
CA VAL A 45 4.68 6.24 -3.05
C VAL A 45 3.65 5.11 -3.06
N ILE A 46 3.66 4.24 -4.08
CA ILE A 46 2.77 3.07 -4.19
C ILE A 46 2.87 2.18 -2.96
N THR A 47 4.10 1.90 -2.56
CA THR A 47 4.41 1.00 -1.45
C THR A 47 3.83 1.53 -0.14
N LEU A 48 3.96 2.83 0.13
CA LEU A 48 3.45 3.43 1.36
C LEU A 48 1.94 3.69 1.35
N MET A 49 1.35 3.97 0.18
CA MET A 49 -0.10 4.16 0.08
C MET A 49 -0.89 2.86 0.17
N SER A 50 -0.31 1.73 -0.27
CA SER A 50 -1.00 0.42 -0.27
C SER A 50 -1.51 0.00 1.12
N PRO A 51 -0.71 0.07 2.20
CA PRO A 51 -1.20 -0.16 3.56
C PRO A 51 -2.40 0.70 3.93
N VAL A 52 -2.40 1.99 3.59
CA VAL A 52 -3.52 2.89 3.95
C VAL A 52 -4.83 2.40 3.36
N LEU A 53 -4.82 2.05 2.08
CA LEU A 53 -6.02 1.55 1.39
C LEU A 53 -6.54 0.25 2.00
N ILE A 54 -5.65 -0.67 2.33
CA ILE A 54 -6.00 -1.99 2.91
C ILE A 54 -6.50 -1.80 4.35
N TYR A 55 -5.70 -1.19 5.21
CA TYR A 55 -5.97 -1.13 6.65
C TYR A 55 -7.11 -0.18 7.00
N VAL A 56 -7.28 0.95 6.29
CA VAL A 56 -8.47 1.81 6.51
C VAL A 56 -9.74 1.07 6.05
N GLY A 57 -9.66 0.27 4.99
CA GLY A 57 -10.75 -0.61 4.57
C GLY A 57 -11.13 -1.62 5.65
N VAL A 58 -10.15 -2.35 6.20
CA VAL A 58 -10.35 -3.33 7.28
C VAL A 58 -10.82 -2.67 8.58
N TRP A 59 -10.39 -1.44 8.86
CA TRP A 59 -10.83 -0.69 10.03
C TRP A 59 -12.32 -0.34 9.96
N TYR A 60 -12.77 0.19 8.83
CA TYR A 60 -14.15 0.66 8.67
C TYR A 60 -15.18 -0.44 8.51
N ASP A 61 -14.78 -1.59 8.01
CA ASP A 61 -15.65 -2.73 7.79
C ASP A 61 -15.92 -3.44 9.12
N GLU A 62 -17.18 -3.43 9.59
CA GLU A 62 -17.60 -3.99 10.88
C GLU A 62 -17.29 -5.48 10.99
N ASP A 63 -17.52 -6.23 9.92
CA ASP A 63 -17.28 -7.67 9.86
C ASP A 63 -15.79 -8.02 9.97
N ARG A 64 -14.90 -7.06 9.66
CA ARG A 64 -13.44 -7.27 9.61
C ARG A 64 -12.69 -6.70 10.81
N GLN A 65 -13.40 -6.08 11.76
CA GLN A 65 -12.77 -5.40 12.89
C GLN A 65 -11.99 -6.33 13.80
N HIS A 66 -12.39 -7.60 13.89
CA HIS A 66 -11.71 -8.64 14.66
C HIS A 66 -10.23 -8.79 14.25
N TYR A 67 -9.82 -8.30 13.06
CA TYR A 67 -8.42 -8.24 12.65
C TYR A 67 -7.55 -7.50 13.69
N TRP A 68 -8.09 -6.44 14.28
CA TRP A 68 -7.37 -5.57 15.20
C TRP A 68 -7.21 -6.15 16.61
N GLU A 69 -7.86 -7.28 16.91
CA GLU A 69 -7.72 -8.01 18.18
C GLU A 69 -6.45 -8.89 18.22
N ARG A 70 -5.74 -8.99 17.09
CA ARG A 70 -4.54 -9.82 16.96
C ARG A 70 -3.33 -9.23 17.68
N SER A 71 -2.35 -10.10 17.92
CA SER A 71 -1.06 -9.69 18.45
C SER A 71 -0.37 -8.66 17.53
N ARG A 72 0.30 -7.68 18.15
CA ARG A 72 1.05 -6.64 17.43
C ARG A 72 2.09 -7.23 16.48
N GLU A 73 2.74 -8.32 16.89
CA GLU A 73 3.73 -9.04 16.07
C GLU A 73 3.12 -9.51 14.74
N ARG A 74 1.88 -10.04 14.78
CA ARG A 74 1.18 -10.49 13.57
C ARG A 74 0.83 -9.32 12.67
N ILE A 75 0.33 -8.21 13.23
CA ILE A 75 0.00 -7.01 12.47
C ILE A 75 1.25 -6.44 11.79
N VAL A 76 2.37 -6.33 12.51
CA VAL A 76 3.64 -5.84 11.95
C VAL A 76 4.14 -6.75 10.84
N ALA A 77 4.04 -8.07 11.00
CA ALA A 77 4.39 -9.01 9.94
C ALA A 77 3.50 -8.81 8.71
N ASP A 78 2.19 -8.65 8.87
CA ASP A 78 1.27 -8.41 7.76
C ASP A 78 1.59 -7.11 7.02
N VAL A 79 1.92 -6.03 7.76
CA VAL A 79 2.36 -4.76 7.16
C VAL A 79 3.61 -4.97 6.33
N ALA A 80 4.59 -5.73 6.83
CA ALA A 80 5.81 -6.05 6.07
C ALA A 80 5.50 -6.82 4.78
N PHE A 81 4.56 -7.79 4.82
CA PHE A 81 4.11 -8.52 3.63
C PHE A 81 3.40 -7.60 2.62
N VAL A 82 2.54 -6.71 3.11
CA VAL A 82 1.85 -5.69 2.30
C VAL A 82 2.87 -4.78 1.60
N LEU A 83 3.85 -4.26 2.33
CA LEU A 83 4.92 -3.41 1.79
C LEU A 83 5.76 -4.17 0.76
N ALA A 84 6.18 -5.40 1.08
CA ALA A 84 6.94 -6.25 0.16
C ALA A 84 6.15 -6.55 -1.12
N GLY A 85 4.86 -6.89 -1.00
CA GLY A 85 3.98 -7.13 -2.14
C GLY A 85 3.85 -5.90 -3.04
N ALA A 86 3.65 -4.73 -2.44
CA ALA A 86 3.52 -3.48 -3.19
C ALA A 86 4.83 -3.12 -3.90
N ALA A 87 5.97 -3.21 -3.21
CA ALA A 87 7.28 -2.92 -3.78
C ALA A 87 7.63 -3.89 -4.93
N LEU A 88 7.46 -5.21 -4.71
CA LEU A 88 7.74 -6.22 -5.72
C LEU A 88 6.80 -6.10 -6.93
N GLY A 89 5.50 -5.97 -6.69
CA GLY A 89 4.50 -5.92 -7.76
C GLY A 89 4.65 -4.68 -8.64
N SER A 90 4.87 -3.52 -8.02
CA SER A 90 5.13 -2.28 -8.76
C SER A 90 6.46 -2.31 -9.51
N SER A 91 7.52 -2.88 -8.92
CA SER A 91 8.82 -3.03 -9.59
C SER A 91 8.72 -3.93 -10.83
N VAL A 92 8.08 -5.10 -10.70
CA VAL A 92 7.90 -6.04 -11.82
C VAL A 92 7.07 -5.40 -12.93
N ALA A 93 5.98 -4.72 -12.58
CA ALA A 93 5.15 -4.04 -13.56
C ALA A 93 5.92 -2.94 -14.29
N LEU A 94 6.66 -2.11 -13.56
CA LEU A 94 7.44 -1.02 -14.14
C LEU A 94 8.51 -1.56 -15.10
N VAL A 95 9.29 -2.56 -14.68
CA VAL A 95 10.29 -3.21 -15.54
C VAL A 95 9.64 -3.81 -16.79
N ALA A 96 8.46 -4.41 -16.65
CA ALA A 96 7.76 -5.01 -17.78
C ALA A 96 7.23 -3.99 -18.80
N ILE A 97 7.02 -2.72 -18.42
CA ILE A 97 6.38 -1.72 -19.30
C ILE A 97 7.26 -0.52 -19.66
N VAL A 98 8.41 -0.34 -18.99
CA VAL A 98 9.27 0.85 -19.18
C VAL A 98 9.80 0.98 -20.61
N GLU A 99 10.02 -0.13 -21.31
CA GLU A 99 10.55 -0.15 -22.68
C GLU A 99 9.47 0.10 -23.75
N PHE A 100 8.18 0.08 -23.39
CA PHE A 100 7.08 0.22 -24.34
C PHE A 100 6.83 1.67 -24.79
N GLY A 101 7.61 2.64 -24.30
CA GLY A 101 7.48 4.05 -24.66
C GLY A 101 6.16 4.70 -24.23
N LEU A 102 5.46 4.09 -23.26
CA LEU A 102 4.20 4.61 -22.74
C LEU A 102 4.40 5.94 -22.00
N PRO A 103 3.40 6.84 -21.98
CA PRO A 103 3.45 8.03 -21.13
C PRO A 103 3.68 7.64 -19.66
N GLN A 104 4.50 8.42 -18.95
CA GLN A 104 4.86 8.15 -17.54
C GLN A 104 3.63 7.92 -16.65
N LEU A 105 2.58 8.72 -16.83
CA LEU A 105 1.31 8.56 -16.10
C LEU A 105 0.71 7.15 -16.27
N ALA A 106 0.74 6.59 -17.48
CA ALA A 106 0.20 5.25 -17.73
C ALA A 106 1.07 4.18 -17.07
N GLN A 107 2.40 4.37 -17.07
CA GLN A 107 3.32 3.46 -16.38
C GLN A 107 3.11 3.48 -14.87
N ASP A 108 2.98 4.67 -14.28
CA ASP A 108 2.73 4.85 -12.85
C ASP A 108 1.40 4.22 -12.44
N LEU A 109 0.32 4.44 -13.21
CA LEU A 109 -0.99 3.85 -12.95
C LEU A 109 -0.96 2.31 -13.03
N ALA A 110 -0.24 1.75 -14.00
CA ALA A 110 -0.08 0.31 -14.12
C ALA A 110 0.73 -0.27 -12.95
N ALA A 111 1.85 0.37 -12.59
CA ALA A 111 2.67 -0.03 -11.45
C ALA A 111 1.89 0.07 -10.12
N MET A 112 1.10 1.14 -9.95
CA MET A 112 0.18 1.31 -8.83
C MET A 112 -0.81 0.15 -8.75
N ALA A 113 -1.49 -0.16 -9.85
CA ALA A 113 -2.50 -1.20 -9.89
C ALA A 113 -1.90 -2.58 -9.56
N VAL A 114 -0.80 -2.96 -10.21
CA VAL A 114 -0.17 -4.27 -10.00
C VAL A 114 0.44 -4.38 -8.60
N GLY A 115 1.13 -3.35 -8.12
CA GLY A 115 1.68 -3.30 -6.76
C GLY A 115 0.57 -3.45 -5.71
N PHE A 116 -0.50 -2.67 -5.83
CA PHE A 116 -1.64 -2.75 -4.94
C PHE A 116 -2.31 -4.13 -4.99
N MET A 117 -2.57 -4.67 -6.18
CA MET A 117 -3.20 -6.00 -6.33
C MET A 117 -2.37 -7.11 -5.69
N LEU A 118 -1.05 -7.09 -5.87
CA LEU A 118 -0.16 -8.10 -5.26
C LEU A 118 -0.13 -7.94 -3.73
N SER A 119 -0.02 -6.71 -3.25
CA SER A 119 -0.06 -6.37 -1.82
C SER A 119 -1.36 -6.84 -1.16
N TRP A 120 -2.50 -6.52 -1.78
CA TRP A 120 -3.82 -6.94 -1.32
C TRP A 120 -3.99 -8.45 -1.38
N GLY A 121 -3.53 -9.10 -2.46
CA GLY A 121 -3.56 -10.56 -2.60
C GLY A 121 -2.74 -11.27 -1.53
N LEU A 122 -1.55 -10.76 -1.19
CA LEU A 122 -0.73 -11.30 -0.10
C LEU A 122 -1.39 -11.09 1.26
N PHE A 123 -1.98 -9.92 1.51
CA PHE A 123 -2.73 -9.67 2.73
C PHE A 123 -3.92 -10.62 2.88
N TRP A 124 -4.69 -10.80 1.80
CA TRP A 124 -5.84 -11.70 1.73
C TRP A 124 -5.42 -13.15 1.96
N TRP A 125 -4.37 -13.61 1.29
CA TRP A 125 -3.86 -14.98 1.44
C TRP A 125 -3.35 -15.25 2.86
N ARG A 126 -2.72 -14.28 3.50
CA ARG A 126 -2.19 -14.42 4.87
C ARG A 126 -3.27 -14.29 5.95
N ASN A 127 -4.39 -13.66 5.63
CA ASN A 127 -5.48 -13.39 6.56
C ASN A 127 -6.85 -13.85 6.00
N PRO A 128 -7.01 -15.11 5.60
CA PRO A 128 -8.24 -15.59 4.96
C PRO A 128 -9.46 -15.45 5.87
N GLU A 129 -9.29 -15.58 7.18
CA GLU A 129 -10.33 -15.39 8.18
C GLU A 129 -10.85 -13.94 8.29
N VAL A 130 -10.16 -12.94 7.72
CA VAL A 130 -10.69 -11.57 7.61
C VAL A 130 -11.74 -11.45 6.50
N TYR A 131 -11.75 -12.40 5.56
CA TYR A 131 -12.59 -12.37 4.37
C TYR A 131 -13.55 -13.56 4.26
N ARG A 132 -13.36 -14.59 5.09
CA ARG A 132 -14.35 -15.64 5.28
C ARG A 132 -15.32 -15.15 6.34
N SER A 133 -16.57 -14.91 5.92
CA SER A 133 -17.68 -14.79 6.85
C SER A 133 -17.66 -16.01 7.77
N LEU A 134 -17.67 -15.79 9.08
CA LEU A 134 -18.13 -16.81 10.01
C LEU A 134 -19.56 -17.15 9.58
N GLU A 135 -19.77 -18.35 9.06
CA GLU A 135 -21.12 -18.93 8.94
C GLU A 135 -21.81 -18.99 10.31
#